data_AF-A0AA88W1B1-F1
#
_entry.id   AF-A0AA88W1B1-F1
#
_cell.length_a   1.000
_cell.length_b   1.000
_cell.length_c   1.000
_cell.angle_alpha   90.00
_cell.angle_beta   90.00
_cell.angle_gamma   90.00
#
_symmetry.space_group_name_H-M   'P 1'
#
loop_
_entity.id
_entity.type
_entity.pdbx_description
1 polymer ?
#
loop_
_entity_poly.entity_id
_entity_poly.type
_entity_poly.pdbx_seq_one_letter_code
_entity_poly.pdbx_strand_id
1 'polypeptide(L)'
;MASWVLSQCGIKPTPQIFTRPRTRPISATANPSKISFFPPNKNLKLPSISNSPHGFSWKNRNWVTKVSAPLSISSLDENERGESFSFVKEAEFDPGAPPPFKLADIRAAIPKHSWVKNPWRSMSYVVRDVAIVLGLAAAAAYLNNWLVWPLYWAAQGTMFWALFVLGHDCGHGSFSNDHKLNSVVGHILHSSILVPYHGWRISHRTHHQNHGHVENDESWHPLTETYYKNLDALTKDFRFTVPFPMLAYPFYLWNRSPGKSGSHYDPNSDLFVPSERKDVITSTVCWTAMAAFLVGLSCVIGPVQLLKLYGIPYWINVIWLDFVTYLHHHGHEDKLPWYEWSYLRGGLTTIDRDYGWINNIHHDIGTHVIHHLFPQIPHYHLVEATEAAKPVLGKYYRNPKKLQASAAAVGSFIVRSTLRPAMVPASLVAGLIELPYRSNRRRSIHQKGPNF
;
A
#
# COMPACT_ATOMS: atom_id res chain seq x y z
N MET A 1 -25.31 -35.97 -40.41
CA MET A 1 -26.44 -35.22 -39.82
C MET A 1 -26.07 -33.75 -39.80
N ALA A 2 -26.93 -32.95 -40.44
CA ALA A 2 -27.21 -31.51 -40.29
C ALA A 2 -26.10 -30.44 -40.47
N SER A 3 -26.05 -29.96 -41.72
CA SER A 3 -26.03 -28.59 -42.24
C SER A 3 -26.44 -27.38 -41.36
N TRP A 4 -25.68 -26.28 -41.54
CA TRP A 4 -26.06 -24.87 -41.82
C TRP A 4 -27.00 -24.03 -40.91
N VAL A 5 -26.42 -22.95 -40.35
CA VAL A 5 -26.73 -21.49 -40.43
C VAL A 5 -28.13 -20.91 -40.09
N LEU A 6 -28.14 -19.90 -39.18
CA LEU A 6 -28.76 -18.53 -39.23
C LEU A 6 -29.00 -18.01 -37.78
N SER A 7 -28.22 -17.05 -37.25
CA SER A 7 -28.41 -15.58 -37.34
C SER A 7 -29.76 -15.04 -36.86
N GLN A 8 -29.82 -14.48 -35.64
CA GLN A 8 -30.67 -13.34 -35.28
C GLN A 8 -29.96 -12.42 -34.27
N CYS A 9 -29.32 -11.36 -34.78
CA CYS A 9 -29.00 -10.15 -34.02
C CYS A 9 -30.20 -9.20 -34.09
N GLY A 10 -30.73 -8.81 -32.93
CA GLY A 10 -31.75 -7.76 -32.81
C GLY A 10 -31.32 -6.73 -31.77
N ILE A 11 -30.66 -5.65 -32.21
CA ILE A 11 -30.36 -4.48 -31.40
C ILE A 11 -31.57 -3.53 -31.46
N LYS A 12 -32.16 -3.20 -30.31
CA LYS A 12 -33.12 -2.08 -30.17
C LYS A 12 -32.36 -0.80 -29.83
N PRO A 13 -32.62 0.34 -30.50
CA PRO A 13 -32.08 1.63 -30.08
C PRO A 13 -32.91 2.23 -28.93
N THR A 14 -32.24 2.68 -27.88
CA THR A 14 -32.83 3.55 -26.85
C THR A 14 -32.74 5.03 -27.29
N PRO A 15 -33.70 5.89 -26.87
CA PRO A 15 -33.82 7.24 -27.39
C PRO A 15 -32.74 8.20 -26.86
N GLN A 16 -32.22 9.04 -27.76
CA GLN A 16 -31.36 10.17 -27.44
C GLN A 16 -32.16 11.29 -26.78
N ILE A 17 -31.84 11.62 -25.53
CA ILE A 17 -32.29 12.86 -24.88
C ILE A 17 -31.21 13.92 -25.12
N PHE A 18 -31.51 14.87 -26.01
CA PHE A 18 -30.73 16.08 -26.21
C PHE A 18 -31.18 17.17 -25.23
N THR A 19 -30.27 17.70 -24.42
CA THR A 19 -30.44 19.00 -23.78
C THR A 19 -29.78 20.09 -24.64
N ARG A 20 -30.61 20.96 -25.23
CA ARG A 20 -30.19 22.17 -25.96
C ARG A 20 -29.59 23.22 -25.01
N PRO A 21 -28.48 23.89 -25.37
CA PRO A 21 -28.15 25.21 -24.86
C PRO A 21 -28.79 26.30 -25.74
N ARG A 22 -29.34 27.33 -25.08
CA ARG A 22 -29.97 28.50 -25.69
C ARG A 22 -28.90 29.47 -26.19
N THR A 23 -28.99 29.88 -27.45
CA THR A 23 -28.13 30.87 -28.13
C THR A 23 -28.47 32.31 -27.75
N ARG A 24 -27.46 33.20 -27.70
CA ARG A 24 -27.47 34.51 -28.40
C ARG A 24 -26.03 35.05 -28.63
N PRO A 25 -25.81 35.92 -29.65
CA PRO A 25 -24.57 35.98 -30.44
C PRO A 25 -23.82 37.32 -30.34
N ILE A 26 -22.84 37.50 -31.26
CA ILE A 26 -22.02 38.70 -31.67
C ILE A 26 -20.54 38.48 -31.32
N SER A 27 -19.50 38.67 -32.15
CA SER A 27 -19.31 38.93 -33.59
C SER A 27 -17.86 38.56 -33.94
N ALA A 28 -17.59 38.38 -35.23
CA ALA A 28 -16.38 37.85 -35.84
C ALA A 28 -15.15 38.78 -35.81
N THR A 29 -13.94 38.21 -35.93
CA THR A 29 -13.05 38.38 -37.11
C THR A 29 -11.76 37.53 -37.02
N ALA A 30 -11.33 37.05 -38.20
CA ALA A 30 -10.13 36.24 -38.49
C ALA A 30 -8.82 37.06 -38.33
N ASN A 31 -7.58 36.57 -38.34
CA ASN A 31 -6.89 35.50 -39.08
C ASN A 31 -5.48 35.25 -38.45
N PRO A 32 -4.71 34.22 -38.85
CA PRO A 32 -3.52 33.72 -38.15
C PRO A 32 -2.18 34.19 -38.76
N SER A 33 -1.08 34.21 -37.98
CA SER A 33 0.27 33.97 -38.52
C SER A 33 1.39 33.77 -37.48
N LYS A 34 2.21 32.75 -37.75
CA LYS A 34 3.68 32.64 -37.60
C LYS A 34 4.31 32.51 -36.20
N ILE A 35 4.83 31.31 -35.94
CA ILE A 35 5.88 30.99 -34.97
C ILE A 35 7.23 31.02 -35.69
N SER A 36 8.23 31.72 -35.14
CA SER A 36 9.63 31.65 -35.53
C SER A 36 10.52 31.30 -34.33
N PHE A 37 11.65 30.67 -34.64
CA PHE A 37 12.61 30.08 -33.71
C PHE A 37 13.96 30.84 -33.74
N PHE A 38 14.59 30.98 -32.55
CA PHE A 38 16.04 30.99 -32.24
C PHE A 38 16.92 32.24 -32.56
N PRO A 39 18.13 32.48 -31.94
CA PRO A 39 18.86 31.80 -30.84
C PRO A 39 19.55 32.81 -29.82
N PRO A 40 20.76 32.61 -29.22
CA PRO A 40 21.01 32.86 -27.79
C PRO A 40 21.95 34.06 -27.52
N ASN A 41 22.12 34.47 -26.27
CA ASN A 41 23.23 35.36 -25.92
C ASN A 41 24.01 34.88 -24.70
N LYS A 42 25.33 34.82 -24.88
CA LYS A 42 26.37 34.46 -23.90
C LYS A 42 26.91 35.73 -23.22
N ASN A 43 27.57 35.50 -22.09
CA ASN A 43 28.49 36.38 -21.32
C ASN A 43 27.83 37.16 -20.18
N LEU A 44 28.20 36.86 -18.92
CA LEU A 44 29.27 37.58 -18.22
C LEU A 44 29.51 37.06 -16.78
N LYS A 45 30.79 36.73 -16.52
CA LYS A 45 31.66 36.93 -15.34
C LYS A 45 31.15 36.71 -13.89
N LEU A 46 31.89 35.85 -13.17
CA LEU A 46 32.07 35.88 -11.71
C LEU A 46 32.79 37.18 -11.26
N PRO A 47 32.56 37.61 -10.01
CA PRO A 47 33.68 37.71 -9.07
C PRO A 47 33.37 37.27 -7.64
N SER A 48 34.44 37.15 -6.84
CA SER A 48 34.54 36.60 -5.49
C SER A 48 34.46 37.66 -4.37
N ILE A 49 33.84 37.24 -3.24
CA ILE A 49 34.15 37.50 -1.81
C ILE A 49 33.86 38.87 -1.15
N SER A 50 33.20 38.77 0.04
CA SER A 50 33.34 39.55 1.30
C SER A 50 32.21 40.52 1.78
N ASN A 51 31.58 40.09 2.90
CA ASN A 51 31.09 40.81 4.11
C ASN A 51 29.98 41.91 4.07
N SER A 52 28.78 41.53 4.57
CA SER A 52 27.95 42.13 5.68
C SER A 52 27.51 43.63 5.67
N PRO A 53 26.41 44.05 6.36
CA PRO A 53 25.03 43.54 6.45
C PRO A 53 23.98 44.65 6.14
N HIS A 54 22.70 44.41 6.47
CA HIS A 54 21.46 45.18 6.19
C HIS A 54 20.86 44.92 4.79
N GLY A 55 19.60 44.58 4.61
CA GLY A 55 18.50 44.29 5.53
C GLY A 55 17.26 44.25 4.65
N PHE A 56 16.55 43.12 4.59
CA PHE A 56 15.19 43.11 4.02
C PHE A 56 14.35 42.03 4.67
N SER A 57 13.19 42.48 5.16
CA SER A 57 12.26 41.77 6.01
C SER A 57 11.39 40.80 5.20
N TRP A 58 11.28 39.55 5.64
CA TRP A 58 10.15 38.68 5.32
C TRP A 58 9.49 38.21 6.61
N LYS A 59 8.20 38.53 6.72
CA LYS A 59 7.29 38.24 7.83
C LYS A 59 7.25 36.76 8.19
N ASN A 60 7.90 36.39 9.29
CA ASN A 60 7.63 35.16 10.02
C ASN A 60 6.44 35.38 10.96
N ARG A 61 5.36 34.61 10.78
CA ARG A 61 4.26 34.54 11.75
C ARG A 61 4.55 33.41 12.74
N ASN A 62 5.12 33.77 13.89
CA ASN A 62 5.24 32.90 15.05
C ASN A 62 3.90 32.84 15.80
N TRP A 63 3.35 31.64 15.96
CA TRP A 63 2.34 31.38 17.00
C TRP A 63 3.06 30.81 18.21
N VAL A 64 3.37 31.70 19.16
CA VAL A 64 3.84 31.36 20.50
C VAL A 64 2.62 31.07 21.36
N THR A 65 2.38 29.80 21.71
CA THR A 65 1.46 29.46 22.79
C THR A 65 2.19 29.52 24.12
N LYS A 66 1.98 30.62 24.85
CA LYS A 66 2.28 30.73 26.28
C LYS A 66 1.36 29.77 27.03
N VAL A 67 1.93 28.85 27.81
CA VAL A 67 1.20 28.17 28.88
C VAL A 67 2.02 28.34 30.16
N SER A 68 1.46 29.10 31.08
CA SER A 68 1.99 29.37 32.41
C SER A 68 1.78 28.13 33.29
N ALA A 69 2.83 27.70 33.98
CA ALA A 69 2.70 26.77 35.09
C ALA A 69 2.14 27.49 36.32
N PRO A 70 1.22 26.90 37.10
CA PRO A 70 1.05 27.28 38.49
C PRO A 70 1.83 26.31 39.38
N LEU A 71 2.82 26.85 40.09
CA LEU A 71 3.27 26.33 41.38
C LEU A 71 2.22 26.73 42.42
N SER A 72 1.65 25.76 43.10
CA SER A 72 0.88 25.95 44.34
C SER A 72 1.29 24.84 45.30
N ILE A 73 2.22 25.17 46.19
CA ILE A 73 2.49 24.38 47.40
C ILE A 73 1.48 24.87 48.43
N SER A 74 0.52 24.01 48.78
CA SER A 74 -0.25 24.15 50.01
C SER A 74 0.35 23.20 51.04
N SER A 75 1.03 23.79 52.03
CA SER A 75 1.30 23.18 53.33
C SER A 75 0.01 23.01 54.14
N LEU A 76 0.09 22.23 55.23
CA LEU A 76 -0.93 21.84 56.23
C LEU A 76 -1.57 20.47 55.92
N ASP A 77 -1.60 19.46 56.78
CA ASP A 77 -1.22 19.32 58.20
C ASP A 77 -0.82 17.85 58.46
N GLU A 78 0.15 17.64 59.34
CA GLU A 78 0.42 16.34 59.95
C GLU A 78 -0.71 15.99 60.93
N ASN A 79 -1.43 14.89 60.68
CA ASN A 79 -1.88 14.02 61.77
C ASN A 79 -2.32 12.63 61.27
N GLU A 80 -1.49 11.66 61.70
CA GLU A 80 -1.81 10.31 62.16
C GLU A 80 -2.54 9.26 61.27
N ARG A 81 -1.75 8.19 61.06
CA ARG A 81 -2.11 6.76 61.19
C ARG A 81 -3.02 6.12 60.14
N GLY A 82 -2.38 5.27 59.34
CA GLY A 82 -3.00 4.15 58.64
C GLY A 82 -2.34 3.89 57.31
N GLU A 83 -1.19 3.21 57.31
CA GLU A 83 -0.59 2.68 56.08
C GLU A 83 -1.58 1.71 55.41
N SER A 84 -2.27 2.16 54.37
CA SER A 84 -2.61 1.29 53.26
C SER A 84 -1.66 1.64 52.13
N PHE A 85 -0.60 0.84 51.96
CA PHE A 85 0.12 0.77 50.70
C PHE A 85 -0.89 0.30 49.64
N SER A 86 -1.60 1.25 49.04
CA SER A 86 -2.33 0.99 47.82
C SER A 86 -1.27 0.68 46.76
N PHE A 87 -1.09 -0.60 46.47
CA PHE A 87 -0.48 -1.01 45.22
C PHE A 87 -1.29 -0.32 44.13
N VAL A 88 -0.74 0.76 43.57
CA VAL A 88 -1.24 1.31 42.31
C VAL A 88 -0.99 0.20 41.30
N LYS A 89 -2.04 -0.61 41.08
CA LYS A 89 -2.06 -1.59 40.01
C LYS A 89 -1.85 -0.77 38.75
N GLU A 90 -0.66 -0.87 38.13
CA GLU A 90 -0.45 -0.29 36.81
C GLU A 90 -1.65 -0.72 35.96
N ALA A 91 -2.41 0.25 35.45
CA ALA A 91 -3.52 -0.05 34.57
C ALA A 91 -2.98 -0.91 33.43
N GLU A 92 -3.55 -2.09 33.26
CA GLU A 92 -3.17 -3.02 32.20
C GLU A 92 -3.22 -2.27 30.86
N PHE A 93 -2.17 -2.38 30.06
CA PHE A 93 -2.06 -1.64 28.81
C PHE A 93 -3.16 -2.10 27.85
N ASP A 94 -4.10 -1.21 27.54
CA ASP A 94 -5.10 -1.45 26.50
C ASP A 94 -4.54 -0.99 25.13
N PRO A 95 -4.17 -1.92 24.23
CA PRO A 95 -3.68 -1.56 22.90
C PRO A 95 -4.78 -0.91 22.03
N GLY A 96 -6.05 -1.05 22.43
CA GLY A 96 -7.19 -0.40 21.81
C GLY A 96 -7.44 1.02 22.29
N ALA A 97 -6.82 1.49 23.38
CA ALA A 97 -6.98 2.87 23.83
C ALA A 97 -6.32 3.86 22.86
N PRO A 98 -6.84 5.09 22.69
CA PRO A 98 -6.18 6.13 21.91
C PRO A 98 -4.73 6.36 22.41
N PRO A 99 -3.73 6.40 21.51
CA PRO A 99 -2.35 6.57 21.92
C PRO A 99 -2.11 7.96 22.54
N PRO A 100 -1.19 8.09 23.52
CA PRO A 100 -0.87 9.37 24.18
C PRO A 100 0.00 10.29 23.31
N PHE A 101 0.17 9.98 22.03
CA PHE A 101 0.97 10.71 21.05
C PHE A 101 0.19 10.94 19.76
N LYS A 102 0.61 11.94 18.98
CA LYS A 102 0.04 12.29 17.67
C LYS A 102 0.97 11.87 16.54
N LEU A 103 0.44 11.82 15.33
CA LEU A 103 1.23 11.56 14.11
C LEU A 103 2.40 12.56 13.95
N ALA A 104 2.20 13.80 14.40
CA ALA A 104 3.23 14.84 14.37
C ALA A 104 4.42 14.54 15.29
N ASP A 105 4.19 13.89 16.44
CA ASP A 105 5.24 13.54 17.39
C ASP A 105 6.14 12.44 16.81
N ILE A 106 5.53 11.44 16.15
CA ILE A 106 6.26 10.39 15.42
C ILE A 106 7.08 11.01 14.28
N ARG A 107 6.45 11.89 13.49
CA ARG A 107 7.12 12.59 12.39
C ARG A 107 8.31 13.43 12.88
N ALA A 108 8.19 14.06 14.05
CA ALA A 108 9.25 14.89 14.63
C ALA A 108 10.45 14.08 15.11
N ALA A 109 10.25 12.81 15.50
CA ALA A 109 11.32 11.92 15.91
C ALA A 109 12.14 11.38 14.73
N ILE A 110 11.54 11.25 13.54
CA ILE A 110 12.22 10.72 12.35
C ILE A 110 13.27 11.72 11.83
N PRO A 111 14.53 11.30 11.60
CA PRO A 111 15.58 12.17 11.07
C PRO A 111 15.19 12.84 9.76
N LYS A 112 15.57 14.11 9.59
CA LYS A 112 15.19 14.91 8.40
C LYS A 112 15.70 14.30 7.09
N HIS A 113 16.88 13.67 7.11
CA HIS A 113 17.46 13.07 5.90
C HIS A 113 16.73 11.80 5.47
N SER A 114 16.03 11.10 6.36
CA SER A 114 15.23 9.91 6.02
C SER A 114 14.08 10.23 5.05
N TRP A 115 13.68 11.51 4.94
CA TRP A 115 12.67 11.99 3.99
C TRP A 115 13.24 12.36 2.62
N VAL A 116 14.56 12.37 2.46
CA VAL A 116 15.23 12.79 1.23
C VAL A 116 15.31 11.62 0.26
N LYS A 117 14.64 11.77 -0.87
CA LYS A 117 14.64 10.78 -1.95
C LYS A 117 15.84 11.02 -2.85
N ASN A 118 16.66 10.00 -3.04
CA ASN A 118 17.80 10.00 -3.95
C ASN A 118 17.53 9.06 -5.14
N PRO A 119 17.18 9.61 -6.33
CA PRO A 119 16.87 8.79 -7.50
C PRO A 119 18.04 7.92 -7.97
N TRP A 120 19.29 8.35 -7.78
CA TRP A 120 20.46 7.55 -8.14
C TRP A 120 20.61 6.33 -7.24
N ARG A 121 20.38 6.51 -5.94
CA ARG A 121 20.35 5.39 -4.98
C ARG A 121 19.22 4.43 -5.32
N SER A 122 18.00 4.92 -5.54
CA SER A 122 16.86 4.10 -5.94
C SER A 122 17.12 3.33 -7.25
N MET A 123 17.69 3.99 -8.26
CA MET A 123 18.06 3.34 -9.52
C MET A 123 19.19 2.32 -9.36
N SER A 124 20.11 2.51 -8.43
CA SER A 124 21.15 1.51 -8.17
C SER A 124 20.56 0.18 -7.67
N TYR A 125 19.49 0.22 -6.85
CA TYR A 125 18.75 -0.97 -6.45
C TYR A 125 18.06 -1.65 -7.63
N VAL A 126 17.45 -0.87 -8.54
CA VAL A 126 16.86 -1.41 -9.78
C VAL A 126 17.90 -2.11 -10.63
N VAL A 127 19.05 -1.47 -10.88
CA VAL A 127 20.13 -2.06 -11.69
C VAL A 127 20.66 -3.33 -11.04
N ARG A 128 20.90 -3.30 -9.73
CA ARG A 128 21.33 -4.47 -8.94
C ARG A 128 20.34 -5.63 -9.09
N ASP A 129 19.07 -5.38 -8.84
CA ASP A 129 18.04 -6.43 -8.80
C ASP A 129 17.78 -7.00 -10.19
N VAL A 130 17.72 -6.15 -11.22
CA VAL A 130 17.59 -6.60 -12.61
C VAL A 130 18.82 -7.40 -13.06
N ALA A 131 20.03 -6.99 -12.70
CA ALA A 131 21.25 -7.73 -13.02
C ALA A 131 21.25 -9.12 -12.36
N ILE A 132 20.82 -9.22 -11.10
CA ILE A 132 20.68 -10.50 -10.40
C ILE A 132 19.60 -11.37 -11.08
N VAL A 133 18.43 -10.80 -11.39
CA VAL A 133 17.34 -11.50 -12.09
C VAL A 133 17.80 -12.08 -13.42
N LEU A 134 18.50 -11.30 -14.24
CA LEU A 134 19.01 -11.76 -15.53
C LEU A 134 20.15 -12.77 -15.36
N GLY A 135 21.05 -12.55 -14.40
CA GLY A 135 22.16 -13.44 -14.10
C GLY A 135 21.70 -14.82 -13.61
N LEU A 136 20.72 -14.85 -12.70
CA LEU A 136 20.10 -16.09 -12.22
C LEU A 136 19.43 -16.86 -13.37
N ALA A 137 18.66 -16.18 -14.22
CA ALA A 137 17.98 -16.80 -15.35
C ALA A 137 18.98 -17.37 -16.36
N ALA A 138 20.04 -16.61 -16.68
CA ALA A 138 21.11 -17.06 -17.57
C ALA A 138 21.86 -18.26 -16.99
N ALA A 139 22.22 -18.22 -15.70
CA ALA A 139 22.91 -19.33 -15.03
C ALA A 139 22.05 -20.60 -14.99
N ALA A 140 20.77 -20.49 -14.65
CA ALA A 140 19.86 -21.63 -14.62
C ALA A 140 19.61 -22.22 -16.01
N ALA A 141 19.48 -21.37 -17.04
CA ALA A 141 19.35 -21.81 -18.43
C ALA A 141 20.64 -22.50 -18.94
N TYR A 142 21.81 -21.97 -18.58
CA TYR A 142 23.10 -22.54 -18.97
C TYR A 142 23.38 -23.89 -18.29
N LEU A 143 23.19 -23.97 -16.97
CA LEU A 143 23.46 -25.18 -16.21
C LEU A 143 22.41 -26.28 -16.46
N ASN A 144 21.15 -25.88 -16.70
CA ASN A 144 20.00 -26.73 -17.00
C ASN A 144 19.95 -28.05 -16.22
N ASN A 145 20.16 -27.99 -14.90
CA ASN A 145 20.28 -29.15 -14.04
C ASN A 145 19.10 -29.22 -13.06
N TRP A 146 18.55 -30.41 -12.81
CA TRP A 146 17.42 -30.62 -11.89
C TRP A 146 17.70 -30.21 -10.43
N LEU A 147 18.96 -30.18 -10.01
CA LEU A 147 19.37 -29.64 -8.72
C LEU A 147 19.40 -28.10 -8.70
N VAL A 148 19.65 -27.46 -9.86
CA VAL A 148 19.72 -26.00 -10.00
C VAL A 148 18.32 -25.40 -10.04
N TRP A 149 17.36 -26.08 -10.68
CA TRP A 149 16.01 -25.52 -10.89
C TRP A 149 15.28 -25.13 -9.59
N PRO A 150 15.21 -25.96 -8.54
CA PRO A 150 14.56 -25.55 -7.28
C PRO A 150 15.24 -24.37 -6.59
N LEU A 151 16.58 -24.34 -6.59
CA LEU A 151 17.34 -23.22 -6.02
C LEU A 151 17.12 -21.93 -6.81
N TYR A 152 17.12 -22.04 -8.14
CA TYR A 152 16.79 -20.95 -9.04
C TYR A 152 15.37 -20.44 -8.79
N TRP A 153 14.37 -21.33 -8.70
CA TRP A 153 12.98 -20.90 -8.48
C TRP A 153 12.81 -20.11 -7.19
N ALA A 154 13.38 -20.59 -6.09
CA ALA A 154 13.34 -19.90 -4.81
C ALA A 154 14.04 -18.54 -4.88
N ALA A 155 15.26 -18.48 -5.43
CA ALA A 155 16.02 -17.24 -5.55
C ALA A 155 15.33 -16.23 -6.50
N GLN A 156 14.94 -16.69 -7.69
CA GLN A 156 14.32 -15.88 -8.73
C GLN A 156 12.96 -15.32 -8.29
N GLY A 157 12.12 -16.15 -7.66
CA GLY A 157 10.83 -15.70 -7.14
C GLY A 157 10.97 -14.67 -6.02
N THR A 158 11.98 -14.82 -5.16
CA THR A 158 12.32 -13.83 -4.13
C THR A 158 12.84 -12.53 -4.76
N MET A 159 13.60 -12.60 -5.86
CA MET A 159 14.02 -11.40 -6.58
C MET A 159 12.88 -10.71 -7.34
N PHE A 160 11.91 -11.46 -7.86
CA PHE A 160 10.67 -10.88 -8.40
C PHE A 160 9.87 -10.14 -7.32
N TRP A 161 9.84 -10.67 -6.10
CA TRP A 161 9.30 -9.95 -4.94
C TRP A 161 10.09 -8.67 -4.64
N ALA A 162 11.42 -8.68 -4.74
CA ALA A 162 12.22 -7.46 -4.63
C ALA A 162 11.87 -6.40 -5.70
N LEU A 163 11.64 -6.82 -6.96
CA LEU A 163 11.16 -5.93 -8.02
C LEU A 163 9.77 -5.35 -7.71
N PHE A 164 8.88 -6.15 -7.10
CA PHE A 164 7.59 -5.67 -6.63
C PHE A 164 7.74 -4.52 -5.63
N VAL A 165 8.62 -4.68 -4.63
CA VAL A 165 8.86 -3.67 -3.59
C VAL A 165 9.45 -2.37 -4.17
N LEU A 166 10.35 -2.45 -5.16
CA LEU A 166 10.86 -1.25 -5.84
C LEU A 166 9.77 -0.53 -6.67
N GLY A 167 8.92 -1.27 -7.37
CA GLY A 167 7.77 -0.68 -8.07
C GLY A 167 6.72 -0.13 -7.10
N HIS A 168 6.61 -0.72 -5.91
CA HIS A 168 5.78 -0.22 -4.81
C HIS A 168 6.30 1.14 -4.29
N ASP A 169 7.62 1.31 -4.12
CA ASP A 169 8.24 2.60 -3.80
C ASP A 169 7.99 3.67 -4.87
N CYS A 170 7.98 3.27 -6.15
CA CYS A 170 7.53 4.14 -7.23
C CYS A 170 6.06 4.54 -7.06
N GLY A 171 5.21 3.59 -6.68
CA GLY A 171 3.78 3.81 -6.44
C GLY A 171 3.49 4.81 -5.31
N HIS A 172 4.29 4.77 -4.24
CA HIS A 172 4.23 5.76 -3.15
C HIS A 172 4.91 7.09 -3.48
N GLY A 173 5.69 7.12 -4.56
CA GLY A 173 6.57 8.23 -4.89
C GLY A 173 7.70 8.41 -3.88
N SER A 174 8.07 7.37 -3.11
CA SER A 174 9.25 7.35 -2.23
C SER A 174 10.53 7.07 -3.04
N PHE A 175 10.41 6.48 -4.21
CA PHE A 175 11.53 6.21 -5.12
C PHE A 175 12.23 7.48 -5.63
N SER A 176 11.47 8.51 -6.02
CA SER A 176 11.97 9.81 -6.52
C SER A 176 10.94 10.92 -6.28
N ASN A 177 11.38 12.19 -6.29
CA ASN A 177 10.49 13.34 -6.34
C ASN A 177 9.90 13.59 -7.74
N ASP A 178 10.43 12.96 -8.78
CA ASP A 178 9.88 13.04 -10.14
C ASP A 178 8.82 11.95 -10.37
N HIS A 179 7.57 12.37 -10.46
CA HIS A 179 6.43 11.48 -10.73
C HIS A 179 6.52 10.76 -12.07
N LYS A 180 7.16 11.34 -13.09
CA LYS A 180 7.34 10.69 -14.40
C LYS A 180 8.34 9.55 -14.28
N LEU A 181 9.47 9.78 -13.60
CA LEU A 181 10.45 8.74 -13.34
C LEU A 181 9.81 7.58 -12.57
N ASN A 182 9.08 7.87 -11.49
CA ASN A 182 8.34 6.86 -10.73
C ASN A 182 7.34 6.11 -11.62
N SER A 183 6.64 6.81 -12.50
CA SER A 183 5.68 6.16 -13.40
C SER A 183 6.37 5.22 -14.39
N VAL A 184 7.43 5.67 -15.06
CA VAL A 184 8.16 4.85 -16.05
C VAL A 184 8.79 3.63 -15.39
N VAL A 185 9.53 3.83 -14.30
CA VAL A 185 10.21 2.73 -13.58
C VAL A 185 9.19 1.78 -12.98
N GLY A 186 8.12 2.30 -12.36
CA GLY A 186 7.03 1.50 -11.82
C GLY A 186 6.37 0.60 -12.87
N HIS A 187 6.06 1.12 -14.06
CA HIS A 187 5.53 0.30 -15.15
C HIS A 187 6.50 -0.78 -15.61
N ILE A 188 7.80 -0.47 -15.73
CA ILE A 188 8.81 -1.46 -16.14
C ILE A 188 8.87 -2.59 -15.11
N LEU A 189 9.02 -2.24 -13.83
CA LEU A 189 9.16 -3.21 -12.74
C LEU A 189 7.89 -4.05 -12.59
N HIS A 190 6.73 -3.42 -12.41
CA HIS A 190 5.47 -4.13 -12.14
C HIS A 190 4.97 -4.91 -13.36
N SER A 191 5.04 -4.35 -14.58
CA SER A 191 4.59 -5.11 -15.75
C SER A 191 5.46 -6.35 -15.95
N SER A 192 6.77 -6.27 -15.68
CA SER A 192 7.70 -7.41 -15.81
C SER A 192 7.36 -8.61 -14.91
N ILE A 193 6.55 -8.40 -13.87
CA ILE A 193 6.02 -9.43 -12.96
C ILE A 193 4.48 -9.48 -13.01
N LEU A 194 3.88 -9.08 -14.13
CA LEU A 194 2.43 -9.13 -14.40
C LEU A 194 1.55 -8.41 -13.38
N VAL A 195 2.01 -7.26 -12.89
CA VAL A 195 1.22 -6.32 -12.06
C VAL A 195 0.84 -5.08 -12.87
N PRO A 196 -0.46 -4.71 -12.97
CA PRO A 196 -0.88 -3.48 -13.62
C PRO A 196 -0.54 -2.27 -12.73
N TYR A 197 0.60 -1.63 -12.97
CA TYR A 197 1.19 -0.64 -12.08
C TYR A 197 0.21 0.40 -11.53
N HIS A 198 -0.51 1.14 -12.36
CA HIS A 198 -1.46 2.16 -11.92
C HIS A 198 -2.71 1.59 -11.26
N GLY A 199 -3.24 0.47 -11.79
CA GLY A 199 -4.37 -0.22 -11.19
C GLY A 199 -4.06 -0.60 -9.73
N TRP A 200 -2.91 -1.25 -9.53
CA TRP A 200 -2.41 -1.62 -8.20
C TRP A 200 -1.99 -0.39 -7.36
N ARG A 201 -1.28 0.60 -7.93
CA ARG A 201 -0.86 1.82 -7.21
C ARG A 201 -2.04 2.55 -6.61
N ILE A 202 -3.15 2.65 -7.35
CA ILE A 202 -4.34 3.36 -6.89
C ILE A 202 -5.05 2.57 -5.78
N SER A 203 -5.26 1.25 -5.95
CA SER A 203 -5.83 0.44 -4.87
C SER A 203 -4.96 0.42 -3.63
N HIS A 204 -3.65 0.33 -3.79
CA HIS A 204 -2.69 0.39 -2.69
C HIS A 204 -2.69 1.75 -1.99
N ARG A 205 -2.77 2.87 -2.74
CA ARG A 205 -2.97 4.20 -2.15
C ARG A 205 -4.26 4.26 -1.34
N THR A 206 -5.37 3.69 -1.83
CA THR A 206 -6.65 3.62 -1.12
C THR A 206 -6.52 2.79 0.16
N HIS A 207 -5.80 1.66 0.12
CA HIS A 207 -5.45 0.88 1.31
C HIS A 207 -4.66 1.73 2.32
N HIS A 208 -3.60 2.40 1.89
CA HIS A 208 -2.81 3.24 2.80
C HIS A 208 -3.59 4.42 3.39
N GLN A 209 -4.59 4.96 2.70
CA GLN A 209 -5.44 6.03 3.24
C GLN A 209 -6.45 5.51 4.27
N ASN A 210 -6.78 4.21 4.22
CA ASN A 210 -7.88 3.62 4.98
C ASN A 210 -7.45 2.37 5.76
N HIS A 211 -6.16 2.16 5.99
CA HIS A 211 -5.66 0.90 6.55
C HIS A 211 -6.29 0.62 7.92
N GLY A 212 -6.81 -0.59 8.10
CA GLY A 212 -7.53 -0.99 9.31
C GLY A 212 -8.96 -0.42 9.42
N HIS A 213 -9.47 0.27 8.40
CA HIS A 213 -10.87 0.70 8.33
C HIS A 213 -11.73 -0.40 7.70
N VAL A 214 -12.76 -0.86 8.42
CA VAL A 214 -13.59 -2.01 7.99
C VAL A 214 -14.25 -1.82 6.61
N GLU A 215 -14.81 -0.64 6.34
CA GLU A 215 -15.52 -0.41 5.06
C GLU A 215 -14.63 0.12 3.93
N ASN A 216 -13.68 1.00 4.26
CA ASN A 216 -12.94 1.78 3.26
C ASN A 216 -11.58 1.18 2.88
N ASP A 217 -11.02 0.25 3.68
CA ASP A 217 -9.78 -0.45 3.30
C ASP A 217 -10.02 -1.30 2.06
N GLU A 218 -9.12 -1.19 1.08
CA GLU A 218 -9.27 -1.81 -0.22
C GLU A 218 -8.90 -3.28 -0.25
N SER A 219 -7.77 -3.64 0.34
CA SER A 219 -7.18 -4.96 0.21
C SER A 219 -7.50 -5.82 1.44
N TRP A 220 -7.48 -5.22 2.63
CA TRP A 220 -7.50 -5.96 3.90
C TRP A 220 -8.48 -5.37 4.90
N HIS A 221 -9.69 -5.93 4.93
CA HIS A 221 -10.67 -5.63 5.97
C HIS A 221 -11.36 -6.91 6.45
N PRO A 222 -11.80 -6.96 7.71
CA PRO A 222 -12.56 -8.08 8.22
C PRO A 222 -13.94 -8.07 7.56
N LEU A 223 -14.44 -9.25 7.20
CA LEU A 223 -15.82 -9.41 6.77
C LEU A 223 -16.72 -9.49 8.00
N THR A 224 -17.93 -8.93 7.89
CA THR A 224 -18.96 -9.19 8.90
C THR A 224 -19.31 -10.68 8.92
N GLU A 225 -19.68 -11.21 10.08
CA GLU A 225 -19.99 -12.64 10.20
C GLU A 225 -21.11 -13.07 9.24
N THR A 226 -22.15 -12.24 9.10
CA THR A 226 -23.25 -12.46 8.16
C THR A 226 -22.75 -12.54 6.72
N TYR A 227 -21.87 -11.61 6.32
CA TYR A 227 -21.33 -11.61 4.96
C TYR A 227 -20.45 -12.83 4.71
N TYR A 228 -19.55 -13.15 5.66
CA TYR A 228 -18.72 -14.36 5.58
C TYR A 228 -19.57 -15.63 5.46
N LYS A 229 -20.60 -15.80 6.29
CA LYS A 229 -21.50 -16.97 6.22
C LYS A 229 -22.19 -17.10 4.86
N ASN A 230 -22.51 -15.98 4.21
CA ASN A 230 -23.18 -15.95 2.91
C ASN A 230 -22.24 -16.10 1.70
N LEU A 231 -20.92 -16.12 1.88
CA LEU A 231 -19.99 -16.42 0.79
C LEU A 231 -20.18 -17.86 0.30
N ASP A 232 -20.02 -18.06 -1.01
CA ASP A 232 -19.98 -19.39 -1.59
C ASP A 232 -18.75 -20.18 -1.08
N ALA A 233 -18.84 -21.52 -1.12
CA ALA A 233 -17.81 -22.39 -0.59
C ALA A 233 -16.46 -22.20 -1.30
N LEU A 234 -16.47 -21.97 -2.61
CA LEU A 234 -15.24 -21.78 -3.38
C LEU A 234 -14.51 -20.49 -2.96
N THR A 235 -15.23 -19.38 -2.80
CA THR A 235 -14.66 -18.14 -2.29
C THR A 235 -14.13 -18.32 -0.87
N LYS A 236 -14.84 -19.04 0.00
CA LYS A 236 -14.38 -19.34 1.36
C LYS A 236 -13.07 -20.12 1.35
N ASP A 237 -13.02 -21.22 0.62
CA ASP A 237 -11.84 -22.07 0.54
C ASP A 237 -10.66 -21.32 -0.08
N PHE A 238 -10.90 -20.61 -1.19
CA PHE A 238 -9.85 -19.90 -1.89
C PHE A 238 -9.27 -18.72 -1.09
N ARG A 239 -10.10 -17.99 -0.35
CA ARG A 239 -9.68 -16.76 0.38
C ARG A 239 -9.31 -16.99 1.84
N PHE A 240 -9.77 -18.07 2.47
CA PHE A 240 -9.59 -18.27 3.91
C PHE A 240 -9.04 -19.65 4.31
N THR A 241 -8.85 -20.59 3.37
CA THR A 241 -8.32 -21.93 3.66
C THR A 241 -6.93 -22.12 3.05
N VAL A 242 -5.89 -22.17 3.89
CA VAL A 242 -4.51 -22.42 3.45
C VAL A 242 -4.41 -23.75 2.67
N PRO A 243 -3.68 -23.80 1.53
CA PRO A 243 -2.74 -22.79 1.03
C PRO A 243 -3.30 -21.78 0.02
N PHE A 244 -4.58 -21.87 -0.34
CA PHE A 244 -5.15 -21.11 -1.46
C PHE A 244 -5.05 -19.58 -1.35
N PRO A 245 -5.15 -18.95 -0.15
CA PRO A 245 -4.97 -17.50 -0.02
C PRO A 245 -3.60 -17.01 -0.48
N MET A 246 -2.58 -17.87 -0.50
CA MET A 246 -1.23 -17.54 -0.98
C MET A 246 -1.13 -17.46 -2.51
N LEU A 247 -2.23 -17.73 -3.22
CA LEU A 247 -2.35 -17.66 -4.66
C LEU A 247 -3.38 -16.60 -5.08
N ALA A 248 -3.89 -15.81 -4.13
CA ALA A 248 -5.07 -14.99 -4.32
C ALA A 248 -4.79 -13.71 -5.11
N TYR A 249 -3.56 -13.19 -5.07
CA TYR A 249 -3.25 -11.88 -5.62
C TYR A 249 -3.64 -11.67 -7.10
N PRO A 250 -3.34 -12.58 -8.06
CA PRO A 250 -3.79 -12.39 -9.45
C PRO A 250 -5.31 -12.31 -9.60
N PHE A 251 -6.05 -13.06 -8.78
CA PHE A 251 -7.51 -13.06 -8.77
C PHE A 251 -8.07 -11.81 -8.09
N TYR A 252 -7.38 -11.29 -7.07
CA TYR A 252 -7.66 -10.00 -6.48
C TYR A 252 -7.51 -8.87 -7.50
N LEU A 253 -6.49 -8.92 -8.37
CA LEU A 253 -6.36 -7.94 -9.45
C LEU A 253 -7.58 -7.95 -10.38
N TRP A 254 -8.13 -9.13 -10.66
CA TRP A 254 -9.28 -9.27 -11.56
C TRP A 254 -10.64 -8.95 -10.91
N ASN A 255 -10.83 -9.31 -9.63
CA ASN A 255 -12.14 -9.32 -8.97
C ASN A 255 -12.23 -8.52 -7.67
N ARG A 256 -11.13 -7.93 -7.19
CA ARG A 256 -10.98 -7.26 -5.87
C ARG A 256 -11.32 -8.18 -4.69
N SER A 257 -11.37 -7.63 -3.48
CA SER A 257 -11.69 -8.38 -2.26
C SER A 257 -13.20 -8.65 -2.14
N PRO A 258 -13.62 -9.74 -1.45
CA PRO A 258 -15.03 -10.00 -1.21
C PRO A 258 -15.72 -8.77 -0.61
N GLY A 259 -16.92 -8.44 -1.11
CA GLY A 259 -17.64 -7.21 -0.73
C GLY A 259 -17.38 -6.02 -1.66
N LYS A 260 -16.40 -6.11 -2.56
CA LYS A 260 -16.09 -5.09 -3.56
C LYS A 260 -16.25 -5.64 -4.98
N SER A 261 -16.55 -4.76 -5.93
CA SER A 261 -16.77 -5.11 -7.34
C SER A 261 -15.74 -4.46 -8.25
N GLY A 262 -15.57 -4.97 -9.47
CA GLY A 262 -14.68 -4.34 -10.46
C GLY A 262 -13.27 -4.92 -10.46
N SER A 263 -12.38 -4.29 -11.24
CA SER A 263 -11.10 -4.86 -11.66
C SER A 263 -10.02 -3.81 -11.72
N HIS A 264 -8.79 -4.20 -11.41
CA HIS A 264 -7.62 -3.32 -11.52
C HIS A 264 -7.26 -2.99 -12.97
N TYR A 265 -7.84 -3.71 -13.94
CA TYR A 265 -7.63 -3.52 -15.37
C TYR A 265 -8.74 -2.72 -16.04
N ASP A 266 -9.91 -2.59 -15.41
CA ASP A 266 -11.07 -1.90 -15.97
C ASP A 266 -11.06 -0.42 -15.57
N PRO A 267 -10.86 0.52 -16.51
CA PRO A 267 -10.88 1.95 -16.20
C PRO A 267 -12.24 2.46 -15.70
N ASN A 268 -13.32 1.68 -15.85
CA ASN A 268 -14.63 2.04 -15.32
C ASN A 268 -14.93 1.40 -13.96
N SER A 269 -13.99 0.66 -13.36
CA SER A 269 -14.15 0.16 -12.00
C SER A 269 -14.35 1.33 -11.04
N ASP A 270 -15.25 1.12 -10.07
CA ASP A 270 -15.50 1.96 -8.89
C ASP A 270 -14.27 2.14 -7.99
N LEU A 271 -13.19 1.38 -8.23
CA LEU A 271 -11.87 1.60 -7.63
C LEU A 271 -11.23 2.94 -8.05
N PHE A 272 -11.61 3.48 -9.21
CA PHE A 272 -10.92 4.61 -9.84
C PHE A 272 -11.83 5.82 -9.99
N VAL A 273 -11.28 7.02 -9.77
CA VAL A 273 -11.98 8.25 -10.14
C VAL A 273 -11.84 8.54 -11.64
N PRO A 274 -12.75 9.31 -12.28
CA PRO A 274 -12.71 9.55 -13.72
C PRO A 274 -11.39 10.13 -14.26
N SER A 275 -10.65 10.88 -13.45
CA SER A 275 -9.34 11.43 -13.84
C SER A 275 -8.24 10.37 -13.94
N GLU A 276 -8.41 9.19 -13.35
CA GLU A 276 -7.41 8.11 -13.29
C GLU A 276 -7.58 7.07 -14.40
N ARG A 277 -8.65 7.17 -15.20
CA ARG A 277 -8.94 6.18 -16.26
C ARG A 277 -7.82 6.00 -17.25
N LYS A 278 -7.14 7.09 -17.63
CA LYS A 278 -6.01 7.04 -18.57
C LYS A 278 -4.79 6.33 -17.99
N ASP A 279 -4.58 6.47 -16.68
CA ASP A 279 -3.53 5.76 -15.96
C ASP A 279 -3.81 4.25 -15.99
N VAL A 280 -5.04 3.83 -15.69
CA VAL A 280 -5.45 2.42 -15.74
C VAL A 280 -5.28 1.84 -17.14
N ILE A 281 -5.75 2.54 -18.19
CA ILE A 281 -5.57 2.11 -19.59
C ILE A 281 -4.08 1.93 -19.92
N THR A 282 -3.23 2.88 -19.52
CA THR A 282 -1.79 2.81 -19.78
C THR A 282 -1.18 1.57 -19.15
N SER A 283 -1.48 1.30 -17.88
CA SER A 283 -0.98 0.11 -17.20
C SER A 283 -1.54 -1.19 -17.75
N THR A 284 -2.81 -1.24 -18.16
CA THR A 284 -3.39 -2.41 -18.82
C THR A 284 -2.70 -2.67 -20.17
N VAL A 285 -2.34 -1.63 -20.93
CA VAL A 285 -1.55 -1.77 -22.17
C VAL A 285 -0.15 -2.29 -21.89
N CYS A 286 0.57 -1.74 -20.90
CA CYS A 286 1.90 -2.23 -20.52
C CYS A 286 1.88 -3.69 -20.06
N TRP A 287 0.89 -4.05 -19.23
CA TRP A 287 0.68 -5.42 -18.78
C TRP A 287 0.39 -6.36 -19.96
N THR A 288 -0.50 -5.95 -20.88
CA THR A 288 -0.86 -6.74 -22.07
C THR A 288 0.34 -6.93 -22.98
N ALA A 289 1.18 -5.90 -23.14
CA ALA A 289 2.43 -5.99 -23.89
C ALA A 289 3.40 -7.00 -23.27
N MET A 290 3.54 -7.03 -21.94
CA MET A 290 4.35 -8.05 -21.26
C MET A 290 3.76 -9.45 -21.43
N ALA A 291 2.45 -9.62 -21.27
CA ALA A 291 1.79 -10.91 -21.46
C ALA A 291 1.98 -11.43 -22.89
N ALA A 292 1.82 -10.56 -23.90
CA ALA A 292 2.09 -10.89 -25.31
C ALA A 292 3.56 -11.24 -25.56
N PHE A 293 4.49 -10.51 -24.93
CA PHE A 293 5.92 -10.82 -24.99
C PHE A 293 6.22 -12.21 -24.41
N LEU A 294 5.64 -12.56 -23.25
CA LEU A 294 5.81 -13.89 -22.65
C LEU A 294 5.21 -14.99 -23.51
N VAL A 295 4.03 -14.78 -24.11
CA VAL A 295 3.44 -15.73 -25.07
C VAL A 295 4.35 -15.91 -26.30
N GLY A 296 4.85 -14.82 -26.87
CA GLY A 296 5.79 -14.87 -27.99
C GLY A 296 7.08 -15.61 -27.62
N LEU A 297 7.63 -15.32 -26.45
CA LEU A 297 8.82 -16.00 -25.92
C LEU A 297 8.55 -17.51 -25.73
N SER A 298 7.37 -17.89 -25.22
CA SER A 298 6.92 -19.28 -25.09
C SER A 298 7.00 -20.04 -26.41
N CYS A 299 6.62 -19.39 -27.51
CA CYS A 299 6.69 -19.98 -28.85
C CYS A 299 8.13 -20.18 -29.35
N VAL A 300 9.09 -19.39 -28.84
CA VAL A 300 10.51 -19.47 -29.24
C VAL A 300 11.29 -20.48 -28.39
N ILE A 301 11.17 -20.41 -27.06
CA ILE A 301 11.95 -21.28 -26.14
C ILE A 301 11.19 -22.52 -25.68
N GLY A 302 9.91 -22.63 -26.03
CA GLY A 302 9.00 -23.68 -25.60
C GLY A 302 8.32 -23.37 -24.27
N PRO A 303 7.06 -23.80 -24.10
CA PRO A 303 6.24 -23.48 -22.93
C PRO A 303 6.81 -24.04 -21.62
N VAL A 304 7.43 -25.22 -21.65
CA VAL A 304 8.04 -25.84 -20.46
C VAL A 304 9.25 -25.03 -19.99
N GLN A 305 10.07 -24.52 -20.91
CA GLN A 305 11.23 -23.72 -20.54
C GLN A 305 10.81 -22.35 -20.01
N LEU A 306 9.80 -21.71 -20.61
CA LEU A 306 9.23 -20.47 -20.07
C LEU A 306 8.61 -20.68 -18.68
N LEU A 307 7.89 -21.79 -18.47
CA LEU A 307 7.35 -22.15 -17.17
C LEU A 307 8.47 -22.26 -16.13
N LYS A 308 9.58 -22.93 -16.46
CA LYS A 308 10.72 -23.07 -15.55
C LYS A 308 11.43 -21.75 -15.27
N LEU A 309 11.65 -20.92 -16.29
CA LEU A 309 12.41 -19.67 -16.17
C LEU A 309 11.60 -18.54 -15.55
N TYR A 310 10.31 -18.45 -15.86
CA TYR A 310 9.47 -17.32 -15.49
C TYR A 310 8.24 -17.74 -14.69
N GLY A 311 7.49 -18.75 -15.17
CA GLY A 311 6.19 -19.10 -14.60
C GLY A 311 6.26 -19.58 -13.14
N ILE A 312 7.17 -20.48 -12.80
CA ILE A 312 7.36 -20.97 -11.42
C ILE A 312 7.87 -19.83 -10.51
N PRO A 313 8.93 -19.07 -10.87
CA PRO A 313 9.34 -17.89 -10.10
C PRO A 313 8.23 -16.85 -9.89
N TYR A 314 7.40 -16.60 -10.90
CA TYR A 314 6.26 -15.70 -10.81
C TYR A 314 5.27 -16.13 -9.71
N TRP A 315 4.94 -17.41 -9.64
CA TRP A 315 4.05 -17.92 -8.59
C TRP A 315 4.69 -17.88 -7.20
N ILE A 316 6.01 -18.06 -7.10
CA ILE A 316 6.73 -17.85 -5.82
C ILE A 316 6.67 -16.37 -5.40
N ASN A 317 6.77 -15.43 -6.33
CA ASN A 317 6.53 -14.01 -6.05
C ASN A 317 5.09 -13.75 -5.57
N VAL A 318 4.08 -14.37 -6.19
CA VAL A 318 2.68 -14.28 -5.73
C VAL A 318 2.55 -14.76 -4.28
N ILE A 319 3.15 -15.90 -3.96
CA ILE A 319 3.19 -16.43 -2.59
C ILE A 319 3.87 -15.45 -1.64
N TRP A 320 5.01 -14.87 -2.02
CA TRP A 320 5.70 -13.85 -1.22
C TRP A 320 4.80 -12.65 -0.90
N LEU A 321 4.12 -12.12 -1.92
CA LEU A 321 3.23 -10.96 -1.79
C LEU A 321 2.09 -11.26 -0.81
N ASP A 322 1.35 -12.35 -1.02
CA ASP A 322 0.23 -12.72 -0.15
C ASP A 322 0.71 -13.07 1.27
N PHE A 323 1.86 -13.73 1.41
CA PHE A 323 2.45 -14.10 2.70
C PHE A 323 2.92 -12.89 3.52
N VAL A 324 3.71 -11.99 2.92
CA VAL A 324 4.23 -10.80 3.61
C VAL A 324 3.07 -9.90 4.01
N THR A 325 2.13 -9.69 3.10
CA THR A 325 0.96 -8.86 3.39
C THR A 325 0.11 -9.49 4.50
N TYR A 326 -0.13 -10.80 4.47
CA TYR A 326 -0.81 -11.47 5.58
C TYR A 326 -0.11 -11.24 6.92
N LEU A 327 1.22 -11.47 6.96
CA LEU A 327 2.02 -11.32 8.18
C LEU A 327 2.04 -9.90 8.73
N HIS A 328 2.08 -8.90 7.86
CA HIS A 328 2.08 -7.49 8.23
C HIS A 328 0.75 -7.03 8.83
N HIS A 329 -0.34 -7.72 8.49
CA HIS A 329 -1.70 -7.33 8.89
C HIS A 329 -2.38 -8.29 9.88
N HIS A 330 -1.74 -9.41 10.26
CA HIS A 330 -2.27 -10.39 11.22
C HIS A 330 -1.26 -10.76 12.32
N GLY A 331 -1.65 -10.55 13.59
CA GLY A 331 -0.88 -10.96 14.77
C GLY A 331 -1.19 -12.40 15.22
N HIS A 332 -0.22 -13.07 15.86
CA HIS A 332 -0.36 -14.45 16.34
C HIS A 332 -0.78 -14.54 17.82
N GLU A 333 -0.34 -13.61 18.67
CA GLU A 333 -0.48 -13.75 20.14
C GLU A 333 -1.47 -12.76 20.76
N ASP A 334 -1.49 -11.52 20.29
CA ASP A 334 -2.46 -10.52 20.74
C ASP A 334 -3.42 -10.19 19.59
N LYS A 335 -4.73 -10.23 19.88
CA LYS A 335 -5.75 -9.75 18.93
C LYS A 335 -5.43 -8.30 18.59
N LEU A 336 -5.39 -7.98 17.29
CA LEU A 336 -5.32 -6.59 16.87
C LEU A 336 -6.60 -5.87 17.33
N PRO A 337 -6.47 -4.74 18.04
CA PRO A 337 -7.63 -4.04 18.58
C PRO A 337 -8.44 -3.39 17.46
N TRP A 338 -9.75 -3.60 17.48
CA TRP A 338 -10.72 -2.93 16.60
C TRP A 338 -11.41 -1.81 17.39
N TYR A 339 -11.38 -0.59 16.87
CA TYR A 339 -11.84 0.61 17.59
C TYR A 339 -12.36 1.68 16.61
N GLU A 340 -12.83 2.82 17.16
CA GLU A 340 -13.15 4.02 16.37
C GLU A 340 -11.95 4.47 15.53
N TRP A 341 -12.07 4.32 14.21
CA TRP A 341 -10.95 4.46 13.30
C TRP A 341 -10.42 5.90 13.25
N SER A 342 -9.09 6.02 13.24
CA SER A 342 -8.37 7.21 12.79
C SER A 342 -7.14 6.76 12.02
N TYR A 343 -6.61 7.61 11.14
CA TYR A 343 -5.43 7.28 10.34
C TYR A 343 -4.27 6.74 11.20
N LEU A 344 -3.89 7.46 12.27
CA LEU A 344 -2.81 7.02 13.15
C LEU A 344 -3.09 5.63 13.73
N ARG A 345 -4.27 5.44 14.31
CA ARG A 345 -4.58 4.18 14.98
C ARG A 345 -4.58 3.04 13.95
N GLY A 346 -5.24 3.21 12.81
CA GLY A 346 -5.23 2.23 11.73
C GLY A 346 -3.82 1.82 11.30
N GLY A 347 -2.84 2.73 11.34
CA GLY A 347 -1.44 2.38 11.03
C GLY A 347 -0.82 1.51 12.11
N LEU A 348 -1.16 1.76 13.37
CA LEU A 348 -0.76 0.96 14.54
C LEU A 348 -1.44 -0.42 14.60
N THR A 349 -2.34 -0.78 13.68
CA THR A 349 -2.81 -2.18 13.57
C THR A 349 -1.88 -3.04 12.73
N THR A 350 -0.91 -2.46 12.04
CA THR A 350 0.11 -3.23 11.32
C THR A 350 1.21 -3.71 12.25
N ILE A 351 2.00 -4.68 11.77
CA ILE A 351 3.03 -5.36 12.54
C ILE A 351 4.32 -5.42 11.74
N ASP A 352 5.41 -4.96 12.33
CA ASP A 352 6.74 -5.14 11.75
C ASP A 352 7.16 -6.62 11.78
N ARG A 353 7.86 -7.05 10.74
CA ARG A 353 8.35 -8.42 10.58
C ARG A 353 9.83 -8.45 10.26
N ASP A 354 10.54 -9.34 10.93
CA ASP A 354 11.95 -9.63 10.68
C ASP A 354 12.06 -10.97 9.92
N TYR A 355 12.40 -10.87 8.63
CA TYR A 355 12.62 -12.01 7.73
C TYR A 355 14.10 -12.46 7.69
N GLY A 356 14.92 -12.01 8.64
CA GLY A 356 16.33 -12.34 8.75
C GLY A 356 17.14 -11.80 7.57
N TRP A 357 17.96 -12.67 6.97
CA TRP A 357 18.84 -12.28 5.86
C TRP A 357 18.08 -11.84 4.59
N ILE A 358 16.78 -12.16 4.48
CA ILE A 358 15.93 -11.75 3.36
C ILE A 358 15.58 -10.26 3.44
N ASN A 359 15.63 -9.61 4.62
CA ASN A 359 15.29 -8.19 4.80
C ASN A 359 15.98 -7.27 3.79
N ASN A 360 17.28 -7.45 3.56
CA ASN A 360 18.02 -6.63 2.60
C ASN A 360 17.67 -6.93 1.12
N ILE A 361 17.12 -8.11 0.84
CA ILE A 361 16.75 -8.54 -0.52
C ILE A 361 15.44 -7.88 -0.93
N HIS A 362 14.43 -7.95 -0.07
CA HIS A 362 13.13 -7.31 -0.29
C HIS A 362 13.01 -5.90 0.28
N HIS A 363 14.16 -5.20 0.39
CA HIS A 363 14.23 -3.77 0.68
C HIS A 363 13.58 -3.36 2.01
N ASP A 364 13.78 -4.14 3.06
CA ASP A 364 13.35 -3.85 4.43
C ASP A 364 11.85 -3.51 4.57
N ILE A 365 11.01 -3.96 3.64
CA ILE A 365 9.55 -3.73 3.68
C ILE A 365 8.88 -4.28 4.95
N GLY A 366 9.58 -5.17 5.67
CA GLY A 366 9.21 -5.65 7.00
C GLY A 366 9.01 -4.56 8.05
N THR A 367 9.58 -3.37 7.89
CA THR A 367 9.31 -2.21 8.78
C THR A 367 8.00 -1.51 8.38
N HIS A 368 6.91 -2.25 8.50
CA HIS A 368 5.63 -1.94 7.89
C HIS A 368 4.84 -0.84 8.61
N VAL A 369 5.00 -0.67 9.93
CA VAL A 369 4.27 0.35 10.71
C VAL A 369 4.61 1.76 10.25
N ILE A 370 5.91 2.09 10.19
CA ILE A 370 6.35 3.41 9.71
C ILE A 370 6.09 3.57 8.23
N HIS A 371 6.24 2.50 7.46
CA HIS A 371 5.85 2.50 6.06
C HIS A 371 4.36 2.87 5.87
N HIS A 372 3.46 2.33 6.69
CA HIS A 372 2.04 2.65 6.65
C HIS A 372 1.72 4.10 7.00
N LEU A 373 2.34 4.60 8.07
CA LEU A 373 2.14 5.97 8.56
C LEU A 373 2.80 7.02 7.66
N PHE A 374 3.91 6.67 7.01
CA PHE A 374 4.72 7.59 6.21
C PHE A 374 5.29 6.91 4.95
N PRO A 375 4.43 6.49 3.99
CA PRO A 375 4.88 5.72 2.83
C PRO A 375 5.79 6.50 1.87
N GLN A 376 5.98 7.82 2.11
CA GLN A 376 6.89 8.66 1.33
C GLN A 376 8.37 8.49 1.70
N ILE A 377 8.67 7.80 2.80
CA ILE A 377 10.04 7.47 3.22
C ILE A 377 10.57 6.36 2.29
N PRO A 378 11.71 6.54 1.61
CA PRO A 378 12.32 5.51 0.78
C PRO A 378 12.68 4.27 1.60
N HIS A 379 12.57 3.09 0.98
CA HIS A 379 12.88 1.81 1.64
C HIS A 379 14.24 1.81 2.38
N TYR A 380 15.27 2.38 1.77
CA TYR A 380 16.64 2.44 2.32
C TYR A 380 16.81 3.38 3.53
N HIS A 381 15.73 4.02 4.00
CA HIS A 381 15.66 4.79 5.24
C HIS A 381 14.61 4.27 6.23
N LEU A 382 13.82 3.24 5.87
CA LEU A 382 12.71 2.79 6.71
C LEU A 382 13.16 2.19 8.05
N VAL A 383 14.27 1.45 8.06
CA VAL A 383 14.85 0.89 9.30
C VAL A 383 15.24 2.02 10.26
N GLU A 384 15.98 3.01 9.78
CA GLU A 384 16.39 4.16 10.57
C GLU A 384 15.19 4.97 11.09
N ALA A 385 14.19 5.22 10.22
CA ALA A 385 12.97 5.91 10.61
C ALA A 385 12.17 5.13 11.67
N THR A 386 12.13 3.81 11.55
CA THR A 386 11.51 2.91 12.53
C THR A 386 12.23 2.98 13.87
N GLU A 387 13.55 2.82 13.92
CA GLU A 387 14.31 2.92 15.18
C GLU A 387 14.11 4.28 15.87
N ALA A 388 14.08 5.38 15.11
CA ALA A 388 13.86 6.71 15.66
C ALA A 388 12.44 6.92 16.21
N ALA A 389 11.44 6.25 15.62
CA ALA A 389 10.04 6.36 16.03
C ALA A 389 9.67 5.46 17.23
N LYS A 390 10.39 4.35 17.45
CA LYS A 390 10.11 3.39 18.54
C LYS A 390 9.93 4.03 19.92
N PRO A 391 10.79 4.98 20.38
CA PRO A 391 10.62 5.62 21.68
C PRO A 391 9.30 6.39 21.82
N VAL A 392 8.80 6.98 20.73
CA VAL A 392 7.52 7.70 20.70
C VAL A 392 6.35 6.72 20.74
N LEU A 393 6.44 5.63 19.97
CA LEU A 393 5.41 4.60 19.90
C LEU A 393 5.27 3.82 21.23
N GLY A 394 6.38 3.63 21.96
CA GLY A 394 6.37 2.96 23.26
C GLY A 394 5.69 1.59 23.22
N LYS A 395 4.76 1.34 24.14
CA LYS A 395 4.01 0.07 24.24
C LYS A 395 3.09 -0.20 23.02
N TYR A 396 2.79 0.80 22.19
CA TYR A 396 2.01 0.61 20.96
C TYR A 396 2.84 0.03 19.80
N TYR A 397 4.18 0.07 19.89
CA TYR A 397 5.04 -0.60 18.92
C TYR A 397 5.08 -2.09 19.18
N ARG A 398 4.71 -2.89 18.17
CA ARG A 398 4.81 -4.36 18.23
C ARG A 398 6.16 -4.80 17.70
N ASN A 399 7.02 -5.26 18.60
CA ASN A 399 8.34 -5.72 18.22
C ASN A 399 8.25 -6.89 17.23
N PRO A 400 9.07 -6.88 16.16
CA PRO A 400 9.15 -8.02 15.26
C PRO A 400 9.68 -9.22 16.05
N LYS A 401 8.90 -10.30 16.11
CA LYS A 401 9.44 -11.60 16.51
C LYS A 401 10.39 -12.05 15.41
N LYS A 402 11.64 -12.39 15.76
CA LYS A 402 12.58 -12.98 14.81
C LYS A 402 11.98 -14.27 14.27
N LEU A 403 11.66 -14.31 12.97
CA LEU A 403 11.31 -15.56 12.33
C LEU A 403 12.61 -16.39 12.29
N GLN A 404 12.67 -17.53 13.00
CA GLN A 404 13.84 -18.41 12.94
C GLN A 404 14.05 -18.81 11.48
N ALA A 405 15.11 -18.30 10.85
CA ALA A 405 15.36 -18.34 9.42
C ALA A 405 15.72 -19.76 8.93
N SER A 406 14.74 -20.66 8.85
CA SER A 406 14.83 -21.87 8.05
C SER A 406 13.70 -21.87 7.03
N ALA A 407 13.94 -22.39 5.82
CA ALA A 407 12.85 -22.66 4.86
C ALA A 407 11.76 -23.55 5.49
N ALA A 408 12.16 -24.41 6.44
CA ALA A 408 11.26 -25.18 7.28
C ALA A 408 10.41 -24.34 8.25
N ALA A 409 10.84 -23.13 8.64
CA ALA A 409 10.06 -22.22 9.48
C ALA A 409 8.99 -21.44 8.71
N VAL A 410 9.20 -21.14 7.43
CA VAL A 410 8.13 -20.60 6.56
C VAL A 410 7.07 -21.68 6.35
N GLY A 411 7.48 -22.92 6.04
CA GLY A 411 6.57 -24.07 5.94
C GLY A 411 5.91 -24.45 7.28
N SER A 412 6.65 -24.44 8.39
CA SER A 412 6.14 -24.73 9.73
C SER A 412 5.28 -23.61 10.29
N PHE A 413 5.49 -22.35 9.89
CA PHE A 413 4.61 -21.24 10.24
C PHE A 413 3.28 -21.37 9.50
N ILE A 414 3.31 -21.70 8.22
CA ILE A 414 2.11 -22.05 7.44
C ILE A 414 1.38 -23.21 8.15
N VAL A 415 2.05 -24.31 8.48
CA VAL A 415 1.46 -25.47 9.19
C VAL A 415 0.97 -25.16 10.62
N ARG A 416 1.63 -24.26 11.36
CA ARG A 416 1.17 -23.86 12.71
C ARG A 416 0.01 -22.86 12.66
N SER A 417 0.02 -21.95 11.70
CA SER A 417 -1.09 -21.02 11.41
C SER A 417 -2.32 -21.72 10.81
N THR A 418 -2.15 -22.87 10.13
CA THR A 418 -3.26 -23.71 9.66
C THR A 418 -4.00 -24.46 10.75
N LEU A 419 -3.34 -24.79 11.86
CA LEU A 419 -3.92 -25.61 12.94
C LEU A 419 -4.71 -24.79 13.97
N ARG A 420 -4.58 -23.46 13.93
CA ARG A 420 -5.46 -22.52 14.63
C ARG A 420 -5.78 -21.39 13.68
N PRO A 421 -6.82 -21.51 12.84
CA PRO A 421 -7.34 -20.32 12.18
C PRO A 421 -7.62 -19.30 13.29
N ALA A 422 -7.25 -18.04 13.06
CA ALA A 422 -7.80 -16.93 13.81
C ALA A 422 -9.30 -16.82 13.46
N MET A 423 -10.07 -17.86 13.79
CA MET A 423 -11.49 -17.77 13.95
C MET A 423 -11.69 -16.81 15.12
N VAL A 424 -12.23 -15.64 14.81
CA VAL A 424 -13.08 -14.97 15.79
C VAL A 424 -14.12 -16.01 16.19
N PRO A 425 -14.16 -16.48 17.46
CA PRO A 425 -15.15 -17.46 17.86
C PRO A 425 -16.54 -16.89 17.58
N ALA A 426 -17.41 -17.66 16.92
CA ALA A 426 -18.79 -17.25 16.65
C ALA A 426 -19.55 -16.85 17.94
N SER A 427 -19.09 -17.32 19.11
CA SER A 427 -19.61 -16.93 20.42
C SER A 427 -19.38 -15.46 20.79
N LEU A 428 -18.50 -14.74 20.09
CA LEU A 428 -18.21 -13.32 20.35
C LEU A 428 -18.97 -12.36 19.42
N VAL A 429 -19.57 -12.85 18.33
CA VAL A 429 -20.51 -12.03 17.54
C VAL A 429 -21.84 -11.87 18.29
N ALA A 430 -22.21 -12.84 19.11
CA ALA A 430 -23.39 -12.77 19.96
C ALA A 430 -23.25 -11.78 21.14
N GLY A 431 -22.04 -11.49 21.60
CA GLY A 431 -21.79 -10.56 22.73
C GLY A 431 -21.66 -9.08 22.35
N LEU A 432 -21.66 -8.75 21.05
CA LEU A 432 -21.45 -7.39 20.53
C LEU A 432 -22.73 -6.70 20.04
N ILE A 433 -23.90 -7.25 20.36
CA ILE A 433 -25.22 -6.70 19.96
C ILE A 433 -25.74 -5.62 20.95
N GLU A 434 -25.13 -5.44 22.12
CA GLU A 434 -25.62 -4.49 23.15
C GLU A 434 -24.79 -3.21 23.35
N LEU A 435 -24.13 -2.69 22.30
CA LEU A 435 -23.66 -1.30 22.33
C LEU A 435 -24.36 -0.49 21.23
N PRO A 436 -25.12 0.57 21.57
CA PRO A 436 -25.85 1.34 20.59
C PRO A 436 -24.87 2.16 19.75
N TYR A 437 -24.53 1.64 18.57
CA TYR A 437 -23.84 2.41 17.53
C TYR A 437 -24.77 3.54 17.06
N ARG A 438 -24.48 4.76 17.53
CA ARG A 438 -25.23 5.96 17.17
C ARG A 438 -24.86 6.35 15.75
N SER A 439 -25.67 5.93 14.77
CA SER A 439 -25.52 6.33 13.37
C SER A 439 -25.59 7.86 13.27
N ASN A 440 -24.51 8.51 12.84
CA ASN A 440 -24.52 9.93 12.50
C ASN A 440 -25.20 10.11 11.13
N ARG A 441 -26.53 10.02 11.12
CA ARG A 441 -27.35 10.39 9.96
C ARG A 441 -27.36 11.92 9.87
N ARG A 442 -26.76 12.46 8.80
CA ARG A 442 -26.86 13.87 8.41
C ARG A 442 -28.33 14.30 8.44
N ARG A 443 -28.70 15.22 9.34
CA ARG A 443 -29.97 15.93 9.27
C ARG A 443 -29.90 16.90 8.10
N SER A 444 -30.68 16.59 7.06
CA SER A 444 -31.14 17.56 6.07
C SER A 444 -31.84 18.71 6.79
N ILE A 445 -31.29 19.91 6.68
CA ILE A 445 -31.93 21.15 7.13
C ILE A 445 -32.92 21.55 6.02
N HIS A 446 -34.20 21.25 6.22
CA HIS A 446 -35.27 21.91 5.48
C HIS A 446 -35.46 23.32 6.06
N GLN A 447 -34.95 24.33 5.35
CA GLN A 447 -35.40 25.71 5.52
C GLN A 447 -36.80 25.84 4.93
N LYS A 448 -37.80 26.00 5.79
CA LYS A 448 -39.09 26.61 5.41
C LYS A 448 -38.86 28.12 5.28
N GLY A 449 -39.03 28.67 4.08
CA GLY A 449 -39.17 30.11 3.89
C GLY A 449 -40.55 30.58 4.36
N PRO A 450 -40.70 31.84 4.81
CA PRO A 450 -42.00 32.40 5.15
C PRO A 450 -42.74 32.87 3.88
N ASN A 451 -44.05 32.72 3.92
CA ASN A 451 -45.00 33.31 2.98
C ASN A 451 -44.84 34.84 2.95
N PHE A 452 -44.72 35.42 1.76
CA PHE A 452 -45.53 36.53 1.23
C PHE A 452 -45.23 36.72 -0.26
#